data_AF-A0A5U0S1W3-F1
#
_entry.id   AF-A0A5U0S1W3-F1
#
_cell.length_a   1.000
_cell.length_b   1.000
_cell.length_c   1.000
_cell.angle_alpha   90.00
_cell.angle_beta   90.00
_cell.angle_gamma   90.00
#
_symmetry.space_group_name_H-M   'P 1'
#
loop_
_entity.id
_entity.type
_entity.pdbx_description
1 polymer ?
#
loop_
_entity_poly.entity_id
_entity_poly.type
_entity_poly.pdbx_seq_one_letter_code
_entity_poly.pdbx_strand_id
1 'polypeptide(L)'
;MSLEKYLDSGRLNFVDVFMRTARNFGDLQFNYKRDLGNELKKDINRISRGHLKSILQKMRKDKPSKDDADFEEQTLAKVFFILEAHDFTTLAEDMALVIERRNIKERCQKIIYKEIAEGSAFKQRSIAASGPRHRLYDEIVAIMKSTWKHNPALSKRKMISKLLIRYEDKVDEKTLRDWITKGKLAPPRPRQNKNSDLVIPPEYASKKIFEGGGEVAPHPHNHVLTL
;
A
#
# COMPACT_ATOMS: atom_id res chain seq x y z
N MET A 1 -2.37 11.12 -9.92
CA MET A 1 -1.01 10.62 -9.63
C MET A 1 -1.17 9.29 -8.89
N SER A 2 -0.86 8.15 -9.52
CA SER A 2 -1.17 6.83 -8.94
C SER A 2 -0.29 6.53 -7.72
N LEU A 3 -0.92 6.13 -6.60
CA LEU A 3 -0.26 5.71 -5.35
C LEU A 3 0.46 4.35 -5.50
N GLU A 4 0.20 3.62 -6.58
CA GLU A 4 0.74 2.28 -6.86
C GLU A 4 2.27 2.25 -6.87
N LYS A 5 2.93 3.36 -7.25
CA LYS A 5 4.40 3.45 -7.27
C LYS A 5 5.06 3.45 -5.88
N TYR A 6 4.29 3.62 -4.81
CA TYR A 6 4.80 3.71 -3.43
C TYR A 6 4.46 2.49 -2.56
N LEU A 7 3.72 1.51 -3.08
CA LEU A 7 3.17 0.40 -2.30
C LEU A 7 3.62 -0.95 -2.87
N ASP A 8 4.00 -1.88 -2.00
CA ASP A 8 4.26 -3.28 -2.38
C ASP A 8 2.93 -4.04 -2.58
N SER A 9 2.98 -5.21 -3.25
CA SER A 9 1.78 -5.97 -3.65
C SER A 9 0.84 -6.30 -2.48
N GLY A 10 1.37 -6.51 -1.27
CA GLY A 10 0.56 -6.71 -0.07
C GLY A 10 -0.15 -5.44 0.41
N ARG A 11 0.47 -4.26 0.27
CA ARG A 11 -0.14 -2.95 0.60
C ARG A 11 -1.16 -2.51 -0.45
N LEU A 12 -0.99 -2.90 -1.71
CA LEU A 12 -1.96 -2.67 -2.78
C LEU A 12 -3.29 -3.38 -2.51
N ASN A 13 -3.26 -4.65 -2.11
CA ASN A 13 -4.47 -5.41 -1.79
C ASN A 13 -5.25 -4.80 -0.61
N PHE A 14 -4.54 -4.31 0.42
CA PHE A 14 -5.16 -3.56 1.52
C PHE A 14 -5.82 -2.27 1.04
N VAL A 15 -5.13 -1.48 0.21
CA VAL A 15 -5.69 -0.23 -0.35
C VAL A 15 -6.90 -0.52 -1.23
N ASP A 16 -6.89 -1.58 -2.04
CA ASP A 16 -8.03 -1.93 -2.90
C ASP A 16 -9.26 -2.39 -2.10
N VAL A 17 -9.06 -3.26 -1.10
CA VAL A 17 -10.14 -3.69 -0.18
C VAL A 17 -10.67 -2.50 0.63
N PHE A 18 -9.77 -1.62 1.07
CA PHE A 18 -10.12 -0.40 1.77
C PHE A 18 -10.93 0.56 0.87
N MET A 19 -10.46 0.84 -0.34
CA MET A 19 -11.12 1.75 -1.29
C MET A 19 -12.45 1.20 -1.80
N ARG A 20 -12.61 -0.13 -1.83
CA ARG A 20 -13.89 -0.78 -2.11
C ARG A 20 -14.87 -0.61 -0.94
N THR A 21 -14.39 -0.81 0.29
CA THR A 21 -15.21 -0.62 1.51
C THR A 21 -15.62 0.85 1.69
N ALA A 22 -14.70 1.79 1.49
CA ALA A 22 -14.97 3.23 1.58
C ALA A 22 -15.95 3.73 0.51
N ARG A 23 -15.88 3.18 -0.72
CA ARG A 23 -16.89 3.44 -1.77
C ARG A 23 -18.27 2.92 -1.35
N ASN A 24 -18.32 1.69 -0.83
CA ASN A 24 -19.56 1.09 -0.34
C ASN A 24 -20.17 1.86 0.86
N PHE A 25 -19.35 2.55 1.67
CA PHE A 25 -19.84 3.43 2.74
C PHE A 25 -20.51 4.71 2.21
N GLY A 26 -20.01 5.28 1.10
CA GLY A 26 -20.69 6.38 0.41
C GLY A 26 -22.00 5.95 -0.26
N ASP A 27 -22.10 4.68 -0.62
CA ASP A 27 -23.29 4.06 -1.24
C ASP A 27 -24.32 3.54 -0.22
N LEU A 28 -23.97 3.47 1.08
CA LEU A 28 -24.92 3.32 2.18
C LEU A 28 -25.64 4.66 2.40
N GLN A 29 -26.49 4.98 1.43
CA GLN A 29 -27.01 6.30 1.14
C GLN A 29 -27.87 6.91 2.26
N PHE A 30 -27.54 8.15 2.59
CA PHE A 30 -28.49 9.12 3.14
C PHE A 30 -29.73 9.17 2.24
N ASN A 31 -30.88 8.85 2.81
CA ASN A 31 -32.18 8.98 2.17
C ASN A 31 -32.85 10.22 2.75
N TYR A 32 -32.84 11.31 1.99
CA TYR A 32 -33.34 12.59 2.44
C TYR A 32 -34.73 12.51 3.10
N LYS A 33 -35.68 11.86 2.44
CA LYS A 33 -37.06 11.74 2.94
C LYS A 33 -37.15 10.94 4.23
N ARG A 34 -36.45 9.81 4.33
CA ARG A 34 -36.47 8.94 5.52
C ARG A 34 -35.73 9.58 6.68
N ASP A 35 -34.59 10.19 6.41
CA ASP A 35 -33.60 10.54 7.42
C ASP A 35 -33.75 11.98 7.92
N LEU A 36 -34.41 12.87 7.16
CA LEU A 36 -34.52 14.28 7.54
C LEU A 36 -35.81 14.98 7.05
N GLY A 37 -36.05 14.98 5.74
CA GLY A 37 -37.06 15.82 5.09
C GLY A 37 -38.48 15.57 5.59
N ASN A 38 -38.90 14.31 5.75
CA ASN A 38 -40.28 14.04 6.20
C ASN A 38 -40.50 14.43 7.67
N GLU A 39 -39.51 14.26 8.54
CA GLU A 39 -39.64 14.64 9.96
C GLU A 39 -39.65 16.16 10.10
N LEU A 40 -38.70 16.83 9.46
CA LEU A 40 -38.61 18.28 9.49
C LEU A 40 -39.88 18.94 8.92
N LYS A 41 -40.39 18.42 7.80
CA LYS A 41 -41.61 18.94 7.16
C LYS A 41 -42.85 18.73 8.04
N LYS A 42 -42.93 17.61 8.78
CA LYS A 42 -44.00 17.40 9.77
C LYS A 42 -43.94 18.45 10.87
N ASP A 43 -42.75 18.76 11.38
CA ASP A 43 -42.59 19.74 12.45
C ASP A 43 -42.85 21.17 11.97
N ILE A 44 -42.36 21.55 10.79
CA ILE A 44 -42.68 22.85 10.16
C ILE A 44 -44.19 23.01 9.99
N ASN A 45 -44.89 21.97 9.52
CA ASN A 45 -46.34 22.01 9.32
C ASN A 45 -47.15 22.09 10.62
N ARG A 46 -46.57 21.68 11.76
CA ARG A 46 -47.20 21.82 13.09
C ARG A 46 -47.06 23.23 13.65
N ILE A 47 -46.10 24.02 13.15
CA ILE A 47 -45.86 25.38 13.62
C ILE A 47 -46.83 26.35 12.94
N SER A 48 -47.41 27.26 13.71
CA SER A 48 -48.27 28.30 13.13
C SER A 48 -47.47 29.21 12.18
N ARG A 49 -48.07 29.64 11.08
CA ARG A 49 -47.40 30.50 10.07
C ARG A 49 -46.74 31.74 10.68
N GLY A 50 -47.40 32.37 11.67
CA GLY A 50 -46.87 33.53 12.38
C GLY A 50 -45.63 33.20 13.23
N HIS A 51 -45.64 32.04 13.90
CA HIS A 51 -44.51 31.60 14.70
C HIS A 51 -43.33 31.18 13.81
N LEU A 52 -43.58 30.45 12.71
CA LEU A 52 -42.56 30.08 11.73
C LEU A 52 -41.89 31.33 11.15
N LYS A 53 -42.67 32.35 10.79
CA LYS A 53 -42.15 33.64 10.31
C LYS A 53 -41.24 34.31 11.35
N SER A 54 -41.60 34.26 12.63
CA SER A 54 -40.76 34.78 13.72
C SER A 54 -39.43 34.05 13.83
N ILE A 55 -39.45 32.71 13.77
CA ILE A 55 -38.24 31.87 13.78
C ILE A 55 -37.32 32.22 12.61
N LEU A 56 -37.87 32.27 11.39
CA LEU A 56 -37.10 32.60 10.18
C LEU A 56 -36.50 34.00 10.25
N GLN A 57 -37.23 34.98 10.81
CA GLN A 57 -36.68 36.32 11.03
C GLN A 57 -35.53 36.35 12.03
N LYS A 58 -35.62 35.57 13.12
CA LYS A 58 -34.53 35.42 14.09
C LYS A 58 -33.31 34.79 13.42
N MET A 59 -33.49 33.66 12.73
CA MET A 59 -32.41 32.97 12.00
C MET A 59 -31.72 33.86 10.97
N ARG A 60 -32.48 34.70 10.24
CA ARG A 60 -31.92 35.62 9.24
C ARG A 60 -31.07 36.74 9.86
N LYS A 61 -31.40 37.17 11.07
CA LYS A 61 -30.64 38.20 11.81
C LYS A 61 -29.45 37.63 12.57
N ASP A 62 -29.54 36.36 12.93
CA ASP A 62 -28.54 35.65 13.71
C ASP A 62 -27.30 35.30 12.86
N LYS A 63 -26.22 36.06 13.05
CA LYS A 63 -24.93 35.84 12.39
C LYS A 63 -24.01 35.07 13.33
N PRO A 64 -23.71 33.79 13.05
CA PRO A 64 -22.74 33.06 13.85
C PRO A 64 -21.37 33.72 13.73
N SER A 65 -20.59 33.67 14.81
CA SER A 65 -19.22 34.19 14.81
C SER A 65 -18.37 33.38 13.84
N LYS A 66 -17.54 34.04 13.04
CA LYS A 66 -16.62 33.34 12.11
C LYS A 66 -15.54 32.52 12.83
N ASP A 67 -15.30 32.84 14.11
CA ASP A 67 -14.32 32.14 14.94
C ASP A 67 -14.96 30.98 15.72
N ASP A 68 -16.27 30.75 15.56
CA ASP A 68 -16.96 29.59 16.13
C ASP A 68 -16.49 28.30 15.42
N ALA A 69 -16.11 27.28 16.19
CA ALA A 69 -15.66 26.00 15.66
C ALA A 69 -16.75 25.28 14.85
N ASP A 70 -18.02 25.58 15.14
CA ASP A 70 -19.18 24.99 14.48
C ASP A 70 -19.79 25.96 13.44
N PHE A 71 -19.09 27.04 13.06
CA PHE A 71 -19.59 28.08 12.17
C PHE A 71 -20.14 27.51 10.85
N GLU A 72 -19.39 26.61 10.19
CA GLU A 72 -19.84 26.02 8.94
C GLU A 72 -21.09 25.15 9.16
N GLU A 73 -21.12 24.32 10.20
CA GLU A 73 -22.24 23.41 10.47
C GLU A 73 -23.53 24.18 10.81
N GLN A 74 -23.43 25.19 11.67
CA GLN A 74 -24.55 26.07 11.99
C GLN A 74 -25.05 26.83 10.76
N THR A 75 -24.14 27.30 9.90
CA THR A 75 -24.51 28.01 8.66
C THR A 75 -25.23 27.09 7.68
N LEU A 76 -24.71 25.88 7.46
CA LEU A 76 -25.31 24.89 6.56
C LEU A 76 -26.69 24.45 7.06
N ALA A 77 -26.84 24.21 8.37
CA ALA A 77 -28.12 23.86 8.99
C ALA A 77 -29.17 24.98 8.87
N LYS A 78 -28.76 26.25 9.08
CA LYS A 78 -29.63 27.41 8.89
C LYS A 78 -30.12 27.51 7.44
N VAL A 79 -29.23 27.39 6.47
CA VAL A 79 -29.58 27.45 5.04
C VAL A 79 -30.54 26.33 4.69
N PHE A 80 -30.25 25.10 5.10
CA PHE A 80 -31.12 23.95 4.89
C PHE A 80 -32.54 24.18 5.44
N PHE A 81 -32.66 24.63 6.69
CA PHE A 81 -33.96 24.89 7.32
C PHE A 81 -34.76 25.98 6.59
N ILE A 82 -34.09 27.05 6.15
CA ILE A 82 -34.72 28.14 5.38
C ILE A 82 -35.25 27.61 4.06
N LEU A 83 -34.49 26.76 3.36
CA LEU A 83 -34.92 26.15 2.09
C LEU A 83 -36.16 25.28 2.29
N GLU A 84 -36.18 24.42 3.31
CA GLU A 84 -37.35 23.60 3.62
C GLU A 84 -38.57 24.43 4.03
N ALA A 85 -38.39 25.45 4.86
CA ALA A 85 -39.49 26.30 5.31
C ALA A 85 -40.12 27.14 4.18
N HIS A 86 -39.43 27.31 3.07
CA HIS A 86 -39.89 28.01 1.87
C HIS A 86 -40.28 27.06 0.72
N ASP A 87 -40.43 25.75 1.00
CA ASP A 87 -40.79 24.72 0.01
C ASP A 87 -39.79 24.57 -1.16
N PHE A 88 -38.54 25.01 -0.98
CA PHE A 88 -37.44 24.70 -1.90
C PHE A 88 -36.89 23.28 -1.65
N THR A 89 -37.76 22.29 -1.57
CA THR A 89 -37.46 20.94 -1.08
C THR A 89 -36.38 20.23 -1.90
N THR A 90 -36.34 20.41 -3.22
CA THR A 90 -35.27 19.82 -4.06
C THR A 90 -33.90 20.42 -3.76
N LEU A 91 -33.82 21.73 -3.54
CA LEU A 91 -32.56 22.39 -3.19
C LEU A 91 -32.12 22.06 -1.77
N ALA A 92 -33.07 21.87 -0.85
CA ALA A 92 -32.80 21.39 0.49
C ALA A 92 -32.27 19.94 0.49
N GLU A 93 -32.83 19.08 -0.37
CA GLU A 93 -32.34 17.71 -0.59
C GLU A 93 -30.90 17.71 -1.13
N ASP A 94 -30.62 18.50 -2.17
CA ASP A 94 -29.26 18.67 -2.71
C ASP A 94 -28.28 19.15 -1.63
N MET A 95 -28.69 20.13 -0.83
CA MET A 95 -27.90 20.66 0.27
C MET A 95 -27.60 19.61 1.35
N ALA A 96 -28.61 18.84 1.76
CA ALA A 96 -28.46 17.78 2.74
C ALA A 96 -27.51 16.67 2.24
N LEU A 97 -27.59 16.32 0.95
CA LEU A 97 -26.66 15.39 0.32
C LEU A 97 -25.21 15.92 0.32
N VAL A 98 -25.00 17.22 0.10
CA VAL A 98 -23.67 17.84 0.17
C VAL A 98 -23.12 17.82 1.58
N ILE A 99 -23.94 18.14 2.58
CA ILE A 99 -23.57 18.08 4.01
C ILE A 99 -23.16 16.65 4.38
N GLU A 100 -23.96 15.65 4.01
CA GLU A 100 -23.64 14.25 4.31
C GLU A 100 -22.37 13.77 3.61
N ARG A 101 -22.15 14.15 2.35
CA ARG A 101 -20.90 13.83 1.65
C ARG A 101 -19.68 14.45 2.35
N ARG A 102 -19.80 15.69 2.87
CA ARG A 102 -18.76 16.33 3.67
C ARG A 102 -18.50 15.51 4.95
N ASN A 103 -19.54 15.17 5.70
CA ASN A 103 -19.44 14.43 6.95
C ASN A 103 -18.82 13.04 6.74
N ILE A 104 -19.23 12.32 5.69
CA ILE A 104 -18.67 11.03 5.31
C ILE A 104 -17.18 11.17 4.99
N LYS A 105 -16.79 12.19 4.22
CA LYS A 105 -15.37 12.42 3.89
C LYS A 105 -14.53 12.61 5.15
N GLU A 106 -14.99 13.42 6.11
CA GLU A 106 -14.27 13.66 7.37
C GLU A 106 -14.20 12.40 8.25
N ARG A 107 -15.31 11.64 8.39
CA ARG A 107 -15.34 10.38 9.15
C ARG A 107 -14.44 9.31 8.52
N CYS A 108 -14.54 9.13 7.20
CA CYS A 108 -13.70 8.20 6.46
C CYS A 108 -12.22 8.56 6.57
N GLN A 109 -11.87 9.84 6.55
CA GLN A 109 -10.48 10.29 6.71
C GLN A 109 -9.88 9.86 8.05
N LYS A 110 -10.63 10.00 9.15
CA LYS A 110 -10.17 9.55 10.48
C LYS A 110 -9.94 8.04 10.53
N ILE A 111 -10.87 7.26 9.97
CA ILE A 111 -10.75 5.80 9.88
C ILE A 111 -9.54 5.43 9.03
N ILE A 112 -9.36 6.08 7.87
CA ILE A 112 -8.20 5.88 6.98
C ILE A 112 -6.89 6.06 7.74
N TYR A 113 -6.75 7.19 8.44
CA TYR A 113 -5.51 7.49 9.16
C TYR A 113 -5.22 6.47 10.25
N LYS A 114 -6.26 6.05 10.98
CA LYS A 114 -6.13 5.02 12.00
C LYS A 114 -5.69 3.68 11.40
N GLU A 115 -6.39 3.18 10.39
CA GLU A 115 -6.10 1.88 9.78
C GLU A 115 -4.74 1.85 9.09
N ILE A 116 -4.33 2.95 8.42
CA ILE A 116 -2.98 3.07 7.85
C ILE A 116 -1.91 3.08 8.96
N ALA A 117 -2.13 3.83 10.04
CA ALA A 117 -1.18 3.90 11.16
C ALA A 117 -1.05 2.54 11.87
N GLU A 118 -2.16 1.87 12.15
CA GLU A 118 -2.20 0.56 12.80
C GLU A 118 -1.64 -0.53 11.90
N GLY A 119 -1.98 -0.54 10.61
CA GLY A 119 -1.43 -1.46 9.61
C GLY A 119 0.08 -1.26 9.43
N SER A 120 0.56 -0.01 9.45
CA SER A 120 1.99 0.32 9.43
C SER A 120 2.70 -0.22 10.68
N ALA A 121 2.15 0.05 11.87
CA ALA A 121 2.70 -0.43 13.14
C ALA A 121 2.73 -1.97 13.22
N PHE A 122 1.68 -2.64 12.76
CA PHE A 122 1.62 -4.09 12.66
C PHE A 122 2.72 -4.63 11.74
N LYS A 123 2.90 -4.05 10.55
CA LYS A 123 3.96 -4.45 9.62
C LYS A 123 5.35 -4.23 10.22
N GLN A 124 5.57 -3.12 10.93
CA GLN A 124 6.82 -2.84 11.63
C GLN A 124 7.12 -3.93 12.69
N ARG A 125 6.12 -4.28 13.51
CA ARG A 125 6.23 -5.34 14.53
C ARG A 125 6.47 -6.72 13.89
N SER A 126 5.80 -7.02 12.79
CA SER A 126 5.97 -8.26 12.04
C SER A 126 7.38 -8.38 11.45
N ILE A 127 7.92 -7.30 10.86
CA ILE A 127 9.31 -7.24 10.38
C ILE A 127 10.29 -7.44 11.55
N ALA A 128 10.06 -6.78 12.68
CA ALA A 128 10.91 -6.94 13.86
C ALA A 128 10.86 -8.38 14.42
N ALA A 129 9.69 -9.02 14.44
CA ALA A 129 9.51 -10.39 14.94
C ALA A 129 10.07 -11.47 14.01
N SER A 130 10.07 -11.21 12.70
CA SER A 130 10.57 -12.11 11.65
C SER A 130 12.04 -11.88 11.27
N GLY A 131 12.67 -10.83 11.81
CA GLY A 131 14.08 -10.53 11.61
C GLY A 131 15.01 -11.59 12.23
N PRO A 132 16.24 -11.74 11.71
CA PRO A 132 17.23 -12.66 12.29
C PRO A 132 17.61 -12.22 13.70
N ARG A 133 17.40 -13.12 14.67
CA ARG A 133 17.60 -12.90 16.11
C ARG A 133 19.06 -13.04 16.57
N HIS A 134 19.99 -13.12 15.62
CA HIS A 134 21.38 -13.39 15.93
C HIS A 134 22.06 -12.12 16.44
N ARG A 135 22.70 -12.18 17.62
CA ARG A 135 23.33 -11.02 18.28
C ARG A 135 24.32 -10.25 17.39
N LEU A 136 24.99 -10.95 16.47
CA LEU A 136 25.97 -10.37 15.54
C LEU A 136 25.38 -9.94 14.18
N TYR A 137 24.06 -10.06 13.97
CA TYR A 137 23.44 -9.80 12.68
C TYR A 137 23.72 -8.38 12.17
N ASP A 138 23.44 -7.36 13.00
CA ASP A 138 23.58 -5.97 12.57
C ASP A 138 25.03 -5.60 12.25
N GLU A 139 25.98 -6.05 13.08
CA GLU A 139 27.41 -5.82 12.88
C GLU A 139 27.90 -6.47 11.56
N ILE A 140 27.58 -7.75 11.37
CA ILE A 140 28.05 -8.50 10.20
C ILE A 140 27.40 -7.96 8.92
N VAL A 141 26.11 -7.62 8.94
CA VAL A 141 25.43 -7.02 7.78
C VAL A 141 25.99 -5.63 7.46
N ALA A 142 26.32 -4.82 8.48
CA ALA A 142 26.97 -3.53 8.25
C ALA A 142 28.34 -3.70 7.58
N ILE A 143 29.13 -4.68 8.01
CA ILE A 143 30.42 -5.02 7.39
C ILE A 143 30.23 -5.52 5.96
N MET A 144 29.26 -6.39 5.69
CA MET A 144 28.95 -6.85 4.34
C MET A 144 28.63 -5.68 3.42
N LYS A 145 27.73 -4.78 3.84
CA LYS A 145 27.32 -3.59 3.06
C LYS A 145 28.50 -2.66 2.80
N SER A 146 29.30 -2.36 3.83
CA SER A 146 30.48 -1.50 3.69
C SER A 146 31.52 -2.12 2.75
N THR A 147 31.80 -3.41 2.92
CA THR A 147 32.78 -4.14 2.11
C THR A 147 32.35 -4.20 0.64
N TRP A 148 31.07 -4.45 0.34
CA TRP A 148 30.58 -4.43 -1.03
C TRP A 148 30.44 -3.02 -1.62
N LYS A 149 30.23 -2.00 -0.80
CA LYS A 149 30.29 -0.60 -1.25
C LYS A 149 31.70 -0.24 -1.72
N HIS A 150 32.73 -0.67 -1.00
CA HIS A 150 34.13 -0.44 -1.37
C HIS A 150 34.66 -1.40 -2.45
N ASN A 151 34.16 -2.64 -2.48
CA ASN A 151 34.55 -3.66 -3.44
C ASN A 151 33.33 -4.37 -4.04
N PRO A 152 32.64 -3.74 -5.02
CA PRO A 152 31.43 -4.30 -5.62
C PRO A 152 31.66 -5.63 -6.38
N ALA A 153 32.89 -5.88 -6.84
CA ALA A 153 33.26 -7.10 -7.56
C ALA A 153 33.51 -8.31 -6.64
N LEU A 154 33.49 -8.11 -5.31
CA LEU A 154 33.73 -9.19 -4.36
C LEU A 154 32.61 -10.25 -4.44
N SER A 155 32.98 -11.49 -4.77
CA SER A 155 32.02 -12.58 -4.86
C SER A 155 31.40 -12.93 -3.51
N LYS A 156 30.15 -13.43 -3.53
CA LYS A 156 29.45 -13.90 -2.32
C LYS A 156 30.26 -14.93 -1.53
N ARG A 157 30.88 -15.89 -2.24
CA ARG A 157 31.72 -16.93 -1.64
C ARG A 157 32.94 -16.35 -0.92
N LYS A 158 33.59 -15.35 -1.51
CA LYS A 158 34.77 -14.70 -0.92
C LYS A 158 34.39 -13.81 0.28
N MET A 159 33.22 -13.16 0.24
CA MET A 159 32.66 -12.45 1.39
C MET A 159 32.43 -13.40 2.57
N ILE A 160 31.74 -14.52 2.34
CA ILE A 160 31.44 -15.52 3.38
C ILE A 160 32.74 -16.07 3.98
N SER A 161 33.71 -16.45 3.15
CA SER A 161 35.00 -16.95 3.64
C SER A 161 35.73 -15.94 4.53
N LYS A 162 35.75 -14.65 4.16
CA LYS A 162 36.34 -13.58 4.99
C LYS A 162 35.63 -13.43 6.35
N LEU A 163 34.30 -13.57 6.36
CA LEU A 163 33.51 -13.44 7.58
C LEU A 163 33.67 -14.65 8.50
N LEU A 164 33.73 -15.86 7.95
CA LEU A 164 34.01 -17.08 8.72
C LEU A 164 35.37 -17.01 9.44
N ILE A 165 36.40 -16.49 8.76
CA ILE A 165 37.72 -16.29 9.36
C ILE A 165 37.66 -15.24 10.48
N ARG A 166 36.90 -14.15 10.30
CA ARG A 166 36.84 -13.07 11.28
C ARG A 166 35.98 -13.39 12.50
N TYR A 167 34.92 -14.17 12.33
CA TYR A 167 33.95 -14.53 13.37
C TYR A 167 33.99 -16.02 13.69
N GLU A 168 35.20 -16.59 13.72
CA GLU A 168 35.46 -18.02 13.98
C GLU A 168 34.54 -18.57 15.09
N ASP A 169 33.83 -19.65 14.79
CA ASP A 169 32.83 -20.34 15.61
C ASP A 169 31.63 -19.54 16.12
N LYS A 170 31.50 -18.26 15.75
CA LYS A 170 30.39 -17.40 16.17
C LYS A 170 29.23 -17.36 15.18
N VAL A 171 29.45 -17.73 13.92
CA VAL A 171 28.43 -17.79 12.86
C VAL A 171 28.78 -18.88 11.86
N ASP A 172 27.80 -19.65 11.41
CA ASP A 172 27.99 -20.70 10.40
C ASP A 172 27.82 -20.17 8.96
N GLU A 173 28.34 -20.93 7.99
CA GLU A 173 28.28 -20.54 6.58
C GLU A 173 26.84 -20.41 6.07
N LYS A 174 25.95 -21.29 6.54
CA LYS A 174 24.55 -21.35 6.14
C LYS A 174 23.80 -20.09 6.54
N THR A 175 23.98 -19.63 7.78
CA THR A 175 23.36 -18.39 8.28
C THR A 175 23.82 -17.17 7.47
N LEU A 176 25.11 -17.09 7.12
CA LEU A 176 25.63 -16.01 6.30
C LEU A 176 25.02 -16.02 4.88
N ARG A 177 24.89 -17.20 4.24
CA ARG A 177 24.20 -17.31 2.94
C ARG A 177 22.75 -16.87 3.02
N ASP A 178 22.05 -17.26 4.09
CA ASP A 178 20.65 -16.91 4.31
C ASP A 178 20.46 -15.40 4.46
N TRP A 179 21.32 -14.74 5.24
CA TRP A 179 21.26 -13.28 5.41
C TRP A 179 21.52 -12.54 4.10
N ILE A 180 22.51 -12.98 3.32
CA ILE A 180 22.81 -12.38 2.00
C ILE A 180 21.62 -12.53 1.05
N THR A 181 20.96 -13.68 1.06
CA THR A 181 19.85 -14.00 0.15
C THR A 181 18.57 -13.29 0.57
N LYS A 182 18.16 -13.43 1.84
CA LYS A 182 16.93 -12.82 2.37
C LYS A 182 17.04 -11.30 2.43
N GLY A 183 18.20 -10.77 2.81
CA GLY A 183 18.47 -9.33 2.89
C GLY A 183 18.80 -8.68 1.55
N LYS A 184 18.90 -9.45 0.45
CA LYS A 184 19.33 -8.96 -0.89
C LYS A 184 20.57 -8.07 -0.81
N LEU A 185 21.55 -8.47 0.01
CA LEU A 185 22.66 -7.61 0.43
C LEU A 185 23.78 -7.49 -0.61
N ALA A 186 23.91 -8.48 -1.50
CA ALA A 186 24.95 -8.47 -2.52
C ALA A 186 24.66 -7.39 -3.58
N PRO A 187 25.70 -6.69 -4.07
CA PRO A 187 25.53 -5.72 -5.15
C PRO A 187 24.95 -6.42 -6.40
N PRO A 188 24.14 -5.71 -7.21
CA PRO A 188 23.65 -6.25 -8.46
C PRO A 188 24.85 -6.68 -9.31
N ARG A 189 24.73 -7.85 -9.96
CA ARG A 189 25.81 -8.37 -10.81
C ARG A 189 26.21 -7.27 -11.81
N PRO A 190 27.51 -6.95 -11.95
CA PRO A 190 27.93 -6.00 -12.98
C PRO A 190 27.39 -6.48 -14.33
N ARG A 191 26.77 -5.56 -15.10
CA ARG A 191 26.14 -5.88 -16.40
C ARG A 191 27.12 -6.44 -17.43
N GLN A 192 28.42 -6.34 -17.18
CA GLN A 192 29.46 -6.88 -18.03
C GLN A 192 30.20 -7.99 -17.28
N ASN A 193 29.85 -9.23 -17.59
CA ASN A 193 30.87 -10.26 -17.60
C ASN A 193 31.83 -9.84 -18.73
N LYS A 194 33.09 -9.50 -18.43
CA LYS A 194 34.09 -9.56 -19.49
C LYS A 194 34.18 -11.04 -19.86
N ASN A 195 33.70 -11.40 -21.06
CA ASN A 195 33.98 -12.72 -21.62
C ASN A 195 35.51 -12.84 -21.68
N SER A 196 36.07 -13.66 -20.81
CA SER A 196 37.40 -14.19 -21.02
C SER A 196 37.20 -15.43 -21.89
N ASP A 197 37.40 -15.28 -23.19
CA ASP A 197 37.46 -16.44 -24.08
C ASP A 197 38.55 -17.38 -23.57
N LEU A 198 38.26 -18.68 -23.63
CA LEU A 198 39.19 -19.71 -23.21
C LEU A 198 40.37 -19.72 -24.19
N VAL A 199 41.55 -19.25 -23.75
CA VAL A 199 42.78 -19.32 -24.55
C VAL A 199 43.38 -20.71 -24.39
N ILE A 200 43.31 -21.53 -25.44
CA ILE A 200 43.95 -22.85 -25.51
C ILE A 200 45.34 -22.67 -26.11
N PRO A 201 46.44 -22.98 -25.39
CA PRO A 201 47.79 -22.92 -25.94
C PRO A 201 47.98 -23.86 -27.14
N PRO A 202 48.85 -23.50 -28.12
CA PRO A 202 49.02 -24.26 -29.36
C PRO A 202 49.39 -25.74 -29.14
N GLU A 203 50.18 -26.05 -28.10
CA GLU A 203 50.55 -27.42 -27.72
C GLU A 203 49.35 -28.33 -27.37
N TYR A 204 48.16 -27.75 -27.17
CA TYR A 204 46.93 -28.48 -26.85
C TYR A 204 45.84 -28.36 -27.93
N ALA A 205 46.12 -27.67 -29.05
CA ALA A 205 45.13 -27.43 -30.11
C ALA A 205 44.85 -28.64 -31.01
N SER A 206 45.54 -29.77 -30.84
CA SER A 206 45.39 -30.93 -31.72
C SER A 206 45.69 -32.27 -31.03
N LYS A 207 44.62 -32.90 -30.53
CA LYS A 207 44.48 -34.37 -30.60
C LYS A 207 43.08 -34.67 -31.12
N LYS A 208 42.98 -35.12 -32.37
CA LYS A 208 41.77 -35.78 -32.88
C LYS A 208 41.46 -36.95 -31.95
N ILE A 209 40.41 -36.85 -31.15
CA ILE A 209 39.86 -38.01 -30.45
C ILE A 209 38.92 -38.69 -31.44
N PHE A 210 39.51 -39.66 -32.14
CA PHE A 210 38.94 -40.89 -32.72
C PHE A 210 37.67 -40.84 -33.59
N GLU A 211 37.87 -41.29 -34.84
CA GLU A 211 36.90 -41.99 -35.68
C GLU A 211 36.44 -43.29 -35.00
N GLY A 212 35.13 -43.54 -34.97
CA GLY A 212 34.56 -44.81 -34.53
C GLY A 212 33.06 -44.83 -34.89
N GLY A 213 32.72 -45.62 -35.91
CA GLY A 213 31.45 -45.58 -36.62
C GLY A 213 30.20 -45.98 -35.84
N GLY A 214 29.06 -45.62 -36.43
CA GLY A 214 27.72 -46.03 -36.01
C GLY A 214 26.67 -45.11 -36.62
N GLU A 215 25.95 -45.63 -37.61
CA GLU A 215 24.85 -44.97 -38.33
C GLU A 215 23.85 -44.23 -37.45
N VAL A 216 23.37 -43.12 -38.00
CA VAL A 216 22.27 -42.30 -37.51
C VAL A 216 20.96 -43.02 -37.82
N ALA A 217 20.14 -43.33 -36.80
CA ALA A 217 18.71 -43.62 -37.00
C ALA A 217 17.86 -42.48 -36.42
N PRO A 218 16.85 -41.98 -37.16
CA PRO A 218 16.17 -40.73 -36.89
C PRO A 218 15.10 -40.89 -35.79
N HIS A 219 14.86 -39.81 -35.05
CA HIS A 219 13.61 -39.63 -34.31
C HIS A 219 12.41 -39.71 -35.27
N PRO A 220 11.30 -40.30 -34.80
CA PRO A 220 10.04 -39.60 -34.99
C PRO A 220 9.15 -39.60 -33.75
N HIS A 221 8.62 -38.40 -33.49
CA HIS A 221 7.25 -38.06 -33.13
C HIS A 221 6.23 -39.14 -32.69
N ASN A 222 5.42 -38.67 -31.73
CA ASN A 222 3.98 -38.83 -31.57
C ASN A 222 3.44 -40.00 -30.71
N HIS A 223 2.77 -39.53 -29.65
CA HIS A 223 1.45 -39.92 -29.17
C HIS A 223 1.13 -41.37 -28.78
N VAL A 224 0.43 -41.43 -27.64
CA VAL A 224 -0.76 -42.24 -27.31
C VAL A 224 -0.60 -43.00 -25.98
N LEU A 225 -1.63 -42.78 -25.16
CA LEU A 225 -1.99 -43.31 -23.85
C LEU A 225 -2.12 -44.84 -23.79
N THR A 226 -2.52 -45.29 -22.59
CA THR A 226 -3.06 -46.61 -22.15
C THR A 226 -2.01 -47.66 -21.82
N LEU A 227 -2.03 -48.31 -20.65
CA LEU A 227 -2.94 -48.36 -19.48
C LEU A 227 -2.09 -48.53 -18.21
#